data_AF-A0A497RUW8-F1
#
_entry.id   AF-A0A497RUW8-F1
#
_cell.length_a   1.000
_cell.length_b   1.000
_cell.length_c   1.000
_cell.angle_alpha   90.00
_cell.angle_beta   90.00
_cell.angle_gamma   90.00
#
_symmetry.space_group_name_H-M   'P 1'
#
loop_
_entity.id
_entity.type
_entity.pdbx_description
1 polymer ?
#
loop_
_entity_poly.entity_id
_entity_poly.type
_entity_poly.pdbx_seq_one_letter_code
_entity_poly.pdbx_strand_id
1 'polypeptide(L)'
;MTVLRIPKPELRIYPSVPSKVKVGKPFKVKVKIANEGDAPAKNVSIKIVGLPDFATTTDILSKVIGDLKVDEIKEIEWTITCLNEISTSFKISP
;
A
#
# COMPACT_ATOMS: atom_id res chain seq x y z
N MET A 1 -3.23 35.81 -19.07
CA MET A 1 -3.38 35.71 -17.61
C MET A 1 -2.78 34.36 -17.21
N THR A 2 -1.61 34.35 -16.57
CA THR A 2 -0.95 33.11 -16.16
C THR A 2 -1.28 32.86 -14.70
N VAL A 3 -1.96 31.77 -14.40
CA VAL A 3 -2.21 31.35 -13.01
C VAL A 3 -0.92 30.75 -12.44
N LEU A 4 -0.50 31.22 -11.28
CA LEU A 4 0.61 30.60 -10.54
C LEU A 4 0.11 29.25 -9.98
N ARG A 5 0.69 28.14 -10.45
CA ARG A 5 0.45 26.80 -9.94
C ARG A 5 1.66 26.35 -9.10
N ILE A 6 1.41 25.86 -7.89
CA ILE A 6 2.45 25.34 -7.00
C ILE A 6 2.51 23.81 -7.19
N PRO A 7 3.64 23.27 -7.67
CA PRO A 7 3.81 21.82 -7.82
C PRO A 7 3.69 21.11 -6.47
N LYS A 8 3.01 19.95 -6.45
CA LYS A 8 2.82 19.15 -5.24
C LYS A 8 2.91 17.65 -5.53
N PRO A 9 3.42 16.84 -4.59
CA PRO A 9 3.32 15.39 -4.69
C PRO A 9 1.86 14.95 -4.50
N GLU A 10 1.45 13.90 -5.20
CA GLU A 10 0.13 13.26 -5.05
C GLU A 10 0.33 11.75 -5.02
N LEU A 11 0.35 11.16 -3.82
CA LEU A 11 0.57 9.72 -3.65
C LEU A 11 -0.74 8.95 -3.79
N ARG A 12 -0.72 7.88 -4.57
CA ARG A 12 -1.81 6.91 -4.69
C ARG A 12 -1.35 5.51 -4.38
N ILE A 13 -2.24 4.73 -3.78
CA ILE A 13 -1.98 3.37 -3.33
C ILE A 13 -2.92 2.42 -4.07
N TYR A 14 -2.34 1.39 -4.69
CA TYR A 14 -3.06 0.36 -5.41
C TYR A 14 -2.76 -1.01 -4.79
N PRO A 15 -3.58 -1.45 -3.81
CA PRO A 15 -3.42 -2.76 -3.24
C PRO A 15 -3.97 -3.86 -4.14
N SER A 16 -3.32 -5.00 -4.12
CA SER A 16 -3.69 -6.21 -4.83
C SER A 16 -3.55 -7.39 -3.89
N VAL A 17 -4.67 -8.06 -3.65
CA VAL A 17 -4.74 -9.31 -2.88
C VAL A 17 -5.14 -10.46 -3.81
N PRO A 18 -4.71 -11.70 -3.55
CA PRO A 18 -5.17 -12.86 -4.30
C PRO A 18 -6.69 -13.01 -4.20
N SER A 19 -7.34 -13.40 -5.30
CA SER A 19 -8.80 -13.59 -5.36
C SER A 19 -9.30 -14.74 -4.48
N LYS A 20 -8.42 -15.69 -4.13
CA LYS A 20 -8.69 -16.78 -3.20
C LYS A 20 -7.49 -16.98 -2.30
N VAL A 21 -7.75 -17.06 -1.00
CA VAL A 21 -6.74 -17.36 0.03
C VAL A 21 -7.23 -18.56 0.84
N LYS A 22 -6.30 -19.38 1.32
CA LYS A 22 -6.64 -20.53 2.18
C LYS A 22 -6.43 -20.13 3.62
N VAL A 23 -7.40 -20.46 4.48
CA VAL A 23 -7.28 -20.27 5.92
C VAL A 23 -6.04 -20.99 6.46
N GLY A 24 -5.32 -20.33 7.36
CA GLY A 24 -4.07 -20.80 7.97
C GLY A 24 -2.88 -20.84 7.00
N LYS A 25 -3.02 -20.38 5.76
CA LYS A 25 -1.91 -20.31 4.80
C LYS A 25 -1.51 -18.86 4.54
N PRO A 26 -0.20 -18.55 4.52
CA PRO A 26 0.27 -17.22 4.18
C PRO A 26 -0.01 -16.90 2.71
N PHE A 27 -0.32 -15.65 2.43
CA PHE A 27 -0.44 -15.10 1.09
C PHE A 27 0.17 -13.70 1.03
N LYS A 28 0.48 -13.26 -0.19
CA LYS A 28 1.12 -11.96 -0.43
C LYS A 28 0.08 -10.89 -0.73
N VAL A 29 0.08 -9.82 0.06
CA VAL A 29 -0.60 -8.56 -0.26
C VAL A 29 0.41 -7.68 -0.98
N LYS A 30 0.17 -7.38 -2.24
CA LYS A 30 1.00 -6.45 -3.01
C LYS A 30 0.43 -5.06 -2.94
N VAL A 31 1.27 -4.06 -2.79
CA VAL A 31 0.86 -2.66 -2.74
C VAL A 31 1.76 -1.88 -3.68
N LYS A 32 1.16 -1.25 -4.69
CA LYS A 32 1.85 -0.29 -5.54
C LYS A 32 1.59 1.11 -5.02
N ILE A 33 2.64 1.90 -4.96
CA ILE A 33 2.60 3.30 -4.56
C ILE A 33 3.05 4.11 -5.77
N ALA A 34 2.20 5.00 -6.25
CA ALA A 34 2.47 5.88 -7.37
C ALA A 34 2.50 7.33 -6.89
N ASN A 35 3.42 8.14 -7.41
CA ASN A 35 3.34 9.59 -7.28
C ASN A 35 2.79 10.18 -8.58
N GLU A 36 1.50 10.49 -8.58
CA GLU A 36 0.76 11.06 -9.72
C GLU A 36 0.71 12.59 -9.67
N GLY A 37 1.46 13.19 -8.74
CA GLY A 37 1.59 14.64 -8.61
C GLY A 37 2.62 15.20 -9.58
N ASP A 38 2.76 16.52 -9.58
CA ASP A 38 3.72 17.24 -10.44
C ASP A 38 4.97 17.69 -9.68
N ALA A 39 5.21 17.13 -8.49
CA ALA A 39 6.44 17.29 -7.73
C ALA A 39 6.89 15.95 -7.10
N PRO A 40 8.19 15.75 -6.84
CA PRO A 40 8.70 14.54 -6.20
C PRO A 40 8.22 14.44 -4.75
N ALA A 41 7.87 13.23 -4.33
CA ALA A 41 7.62 12.89 -2.94
C ALA A 41 8.93 12.41 -2.28
N LYS A 42 9.21 12.88 -1.06
CA LYS A 42 10.42 12.54 -0.32
C LYS A 42 10.10 11.74 0.93
N ASN A 43 11.00 10.83 1.31
CA ASN A 43 10.90 10.04 2.54
C ASN A 43 9.55 9.32 2.69
N VAL A 44 9.04 8.74 1.61
CA VAL A 44 7.75 8.05 1.62
C VAL A 44 7.88 6.75 2.43
N SER A 45 6.90 6.51 3.28
CA SER A 45 6.72 5.25 4.01
C SER A 45 5.26 4.83 3.97
N ILE A 46 5.01 3.53 3.98
CA ILE A 46 3.67 2.96 4.02
C ILE A 46 3.56 2.15 5.30
N LYS A 47 2.43 2.29 5.99
CA LYS A 47 2.10 1.51 7.18
C LYS A 47 0.75 0.83 7.01
N ILE A 48 0.69 -0.47 7.32
CA ILE A 48 -0.58 -1.15 7.55
C ILE A 48 -1.14 -0.72 8.90
N VAL A 49 -2.35 -0.18 8.89
CA VAL A 49 -3.11 0.19 10.10
C VAL A 49 -4.35 -0.69 10.18
N GLY A 50 -4.60 -1.26 11.35
CA GLY A 50 -5.81 -2.07 11.60
C GLY A 50 -5.76 -3.45 10.94
N LEU A 51 -4.71 -4.24 11.23
CA LEU A 51 -4.74 -5.67 10.91
C LEU A 51 -5.87 -6.32 11.75
N PRO A 52 -6.86 -6.98 11.13
CA PRO A 52 -7.95 -7.59 11.88
C PRO A 52 -7.45 -8.71 12.79
N ASP A 53 -8.16 -8.98 13.89
CA ASP A 53 -7.77 -10.01 14.88
C ASP A 53 -7.67 -11.42 14.29
N PHE A 54 -8.38 -11.68 13.18
CA PHE A 54 -8.32 -12.93 12.43
C PHE A 54 -7.16 -12.97 11.42
N ALA A 55 -6.26 -12.00 11.39
CA ALA A 55 -5.13 -11.95 10.48
C ALA A 55 -3.82 -11.71 11.24
N THR A 56 -2.78 -12.42 10.86
CA THR A 56 -1.43 -12.27 11.44
C THR A 56 -0.41 -12.06 10.34
N THR A 57 0.71 -11.45 10.68
CA THR A 57 1.84 -11.26 9.77
C THR A 57 3.15 -11.40 10.52
N THR A 58 4.16 -11.90 9.82
CA THR A 58 5.55 -11.93 10.28
C THR A 58 6.32 -10.68 9.84
N ASP A 59 5.74 -9.89 8.95
CA ASP A 59 6.38 -8.70 8.40
C ASP A 59 6.19 -7.48 9.31
N ILE A 60 7.16 -6.58 9.29
CA ILE A 60 6.97 -5.25 9.90
C ILE A 60 5.83 -4.50 9.18
N LEU A 61 4.94 -3.89 9.96
CA LEU A 61 3.77 -3.19 9.43
C LEU A 61 4.12 -1.87 8.72
N SER A 62 5.30 -1.30 8.99
CA SER A 62 5.78 -0.07 8.37
C SER A 62 6.98 -0.36 7.47
N LYS A 63 6.93 0.07 6.21
CA LYS A 63 8.01 -0.10 5.23
C LYS A 63 8.34 1.25 4.62
N VAL A 64 9.65 1.57 4.59
CA VAL A 64 10.16 2.78 3.95
C VAL A 64 10.33 2.52 2.46
N ILE A 65 9.76 3.40 1.64
CA ILE A 65 9.83 3.37 0.18
C ILE A 65 10.97 4.27 -0.35
N GLY A 66 11.30 5.31 0.43
CA GLY A 66 12.24 6.35 0.05
C GLY A 66 11.57 7.41 -0.84
N ASP A 67 12.34 8.03 -1.70
CA ASP A 67 11.81 9.07 -2.59
C ASP A 67 11.06 8.45 -3.79
N LEU A 68 10.01 9.13 -4.25
CA LEU A 68 9.32 8.85 -5.51
C LEU A 68 9.34 10.09 -6.39
N LYS A 69 9.91 9.95 -7.58
CA LYS A 69 9.83 10.97 -8.64
C LYS A 69 8.39 11.08 -9.16
N VAL A 70 8.14 12.12 -9.95
CA VAL A 70 6.88 12.27 -10.70
C VAL A 70 6.70 11.06 -11.61
N ASP A 71 5.49 10.49 -11.61
CA ASP A 71 5.08 9.29 -12.33
C ASP A 71 5.85 8.00 -11.95
N GLU A 72 6.65 8.03 -10.88
CA GLU A 72 7.34 6.84 -10.39
C GLU A 72 6.38 5.95 -9.60
N ILE A 73 6.51 4.64 -9.82
CA ILE A 73 5.74 3.61 -9.11
C ILE A 73 6.72 2.66 -8.42
N LYS A 74 6.49 2.39 -7.13
CA LYS A 74 7.20 1.35 -6.37
C LYS A 74 6.21 0.32 -5.86
N GLU A 75 6.61 -0.95 -5.90
CA GLU A 75 5.83 -2.08 -5.38
C GLU A 75 6.49 -2.61 -4.10
N ILE A 76 5.67 -2.84 -3.08
CA ILE A 76 6.04 -3.57 -1.87
C ILE A 76 5.05 -4.69 -1.63
N GLU A 77 5.46 -5.67 -0.83
CA GLU A 77 4.64 -6.82 -0.48
C GLU A 77 4.61 -7.06 1.03
N TRP A 78 3.49 -7.56 1.56
CA TRP A 78 3.38 -8.09 2.91
C TRP A 78 2.93 -9.55 2.87
N THR A 79 3.48 -10.36 3.76
CA THR A 79 3.01 -11.75 3.97
C THR A 79 1.96 -11.78 5.08
N ILE A 80 0.70 -12.06 4.73
CA ILE A 80 -0.42 -12.12 5.68
C ILE A 80 -0.94 -13.55 5.77
N THR A 81 -1.30 -14.01 6.96
CA THR A 81 -2.00 -15.28 7.19
C THR A 81 -3.37 -14.99 7.80
N CYS A 82 -4.44 -15.47 7.18
CA CYS A 82 -5.79 -15.35 7.72
C CYS A 82 -6.16 -16.61 8.51
N LEU A 83 -6.64 -16.43 9.73
CA LEU A 83 -7.00 -17.48 10.67
C LEU A 83 -8.47 -17.90 10.56
N ASN A 84 -9.32 -17.09 9.91
CA ASN A 84 -10.72 -17.41 9.62
C ASN A 84 -11.02 -17.32 8.12
N GLU A 85 -12.11 -17.96 7.65
CA GLU A 85 -12.61 -17.79 6.28
C GLU A 85 -13.13 -16.37 6.10
N ILE A 86 -12.36 -15.51 5.44
CA ILE A 86 -12.83 -14.15 5.11
C ILE A 86 -13.28 -14.15 3.66
N SER A 87 -14.60 -14.15 3.46
CA SER A 87 -15.21 -13.64 2.23
C SER A 87 -15.43 -12.15 2.43
N THR A 88 -14.42 -11.27 2.31
CA THR A 88 -14.70 -9.82 2.27
C THR A 88 -13.58 -8.92 1.75
N SER A 89 -14.00 -7.91 0.99
CA SER A 89 -13.24 -6.80 0.41
C SER A 89 -12.36 -6.06 1.41
N PHE A 90 -11.06 -6.01 1.14
CA PHE A 90 -10.07 -5.22 1.88
C PHE A 90 -10.16 -3.75 1.43
N LYS A 91 -10.58 -2.83 2.32
CA LYS A 91 -10.49 -1.38 2.07
C LYS A 91 -9.22 -0.85 2.73
N ILE A 92 -8.33 -0.27 1.94
CA ILE A 92 -7.15 0.44 2.42
C ILE A 92 -7.42 1.94 2.26
N SER A 93 -7.31 2.69 3.35
CA SER A 93 -7.39 4.16 3.35
C SER A 93 -6.00 4.77 3.18
N PRO A 94 -5.90 5.95 2.51
CA PRO A 94 -4.65 6.67 2.32
C PRO A 94 -4.03 7.19 3.62
#